data_AF-A0A4V5U9G8-F1
#
_entry.id   AF-A0A4V5U9G8-F1
#
_cell.length_a   1.000
_cell.length_b   1.000
_cell.length_c   1.000
_cell.angle_alpha   90.00
_cell.angle_beta   90.00
_cell.angle_gamma   90.00
#
_symmetry.space_group_name_H-M   'P 1'
#
loop_
_entity.id
_entity.type
_entity.pdbx_description
1 polymer ?
#
loop_
_entity_poly.entity_id
_entity_poly.type
_entity_poly.pdbx_seq_one_letter_code
_entity_poly.pdbx_strand_id
1 'polypeptide(L)'
;MNTELSPSPAYGQLHAALLEQRSRAASAEAIHTVNRALLAGERVSAAFYDLSLLKLLQQRKIMPLTSPETASEIARFIAELTPVIPDHLSGEAEFCTLQQRVNQLSEHFHWQHASLVLVQNALFVRTWQHWQQTLETLFSTGDHAIVFQRLEQVLHDSSGKIPVLGEARELYRALEGLLIRCRQKAEEHSAEQTGLVGYVAAADIATQGIITFGATAEAVLRGRALPTEAQLAARIKQHHASVTDRTHPWFATL
;
A
#
# COMPACT_ATOMS: atom_id res chain seq x y z
N MET A 1 -5.46 23.16 -8.24
CA MET A 1 -4.81 21.90 -7.82
C MET A 1 -5.69 21.32 -6.73
N ASN A 2 -6.41 20.22 -7.00
CA ASN A 2 -7.33 19.63 -6.04
C ASN A 2 -6.56 19.14 -4.80
N THR A 3 -6.64 19.93 -3.75
CA THR A 3 -6.16 19.70 -2.38
C THR A 3 -7.15 18.89 -1.55
N GLU A 4 -8.09 18.21 -2.20
CA GLU A 4 -9.03 17.38 -1.48
C GLU A 4 -8.40 16.02 -1.20
N LEU A 5 -7.96 15.86 0.04
CA LEU A 5 -7.74 14.58 0.68
C LEU A 5 -9.10 13.93 1.03
N SER A 6 -10.01 13.93 0.07
CA SER A 6 -11.34 13.37 0.23
C SER A 6 -11.29 11.85 0.03
N PRO A 7 -12.09 11.07 0.79
CA PRO A 7 -12.21 9.65 0.53
C PRO A 7 -12.64 9.38 -0.91
N SER A 8 -12.30 8.20 -1.43
CA SER A 8 -12.86 7.74 -2.70
C SER A 8 -14.39 7.83 -2.64
N PRO A 9 -15.06 8.31 -3.71
CA PRO A 9 -16.51 8.24 -3.83
C PRO A 9 -17.07 6.82 -3.58
N ALA A 10 -16.35 5.78 -4.01
CA ALA A 10 -16.74 4.39 -3.76
C ALA A 10 -16.72 4.03 -2.26
N TYR A 11 -15.74 4.53 -1.50
CA TYR A 11 -15.76 4.39 -0.03
C TYR A 11 -17.01 5.05 0.56
N GLY A 12 -17.32 6.28 0.16
CA GLY A 12 -18.49 7.00 0.68
C GLY A 12 -19.80 6.27 0.41
N GLN A 13 -19.96 5.70 -0.79
CA GLN A 13 -21.13 4.90 -1.17
C GLN A 13 -21.22 3.61 -0.37
N LEU A 14 -20.14 2.83 -0.28
CA LEU A 14 -20.11 1.59 0.50
C LEU A 14 -20.38 1.86 1.98
N HIS A 15 -19.75 2.88 2.54
CA HIS A 15 -19.93 3.26 3.95
C HIS A 15 -21.39 3.62 4.25
N ALA A 16 -22.04 4.41 3.38
CA ALA A 16 -23.46 4.72 3.52
C ALA A 16 -24.35 3.47 3.42
N ALA A 17 -24.07 2.59 2.46
CA ALA A 17 -24.80 1.33 2.29
C ALA A 17 -24.65 0.40 3.52
N LEU A 18 -23.46 0.32 4.11
CA LEU A 18 -23.21 -0.44 5.33
C LEU A 18 -23.93 0.16 6.54
N LEU A 19 -23.99 1.49 6.67
CA LEU A 19 -24.78 2.15 7.71
C LEU A 19 -26.29 1.86 7.57
N GLU A 20 -26.79 1.89 6.33
CA GLU A 20 -28.18 1.53 6.03
C GLU A 20 -28.46 0.05 6.38
N GLN A 21 -27.57 -0.86 5.98
CA GLN A 21 -27.66 -2.28 6.33
C GLN A 21 -27.64 -2.49 7.85
N ARG A 22 -26.77 -1.78 8.58
CA ARG A 22 -26.71 -1.80 10.05
C ARG A 22 -28.02 -1.37 10.68
N SER A 23 -28.68 -0.35 10.14
CA SER A 23 -29.95 0.17 10.67
C SER A 23 -31.12 -0.82 10.52
N ARG A 24 -31.03 -1.74 9.54
CA ARG A 24 -32.05 -2.75 9.24
C ARG A 24 -31.76 -4.12 9.86
N ALA A 25 -30.56 -4.33 10.40
CA ALA A 25 -30.14 -5.62 10.94
C ALA A 25 -30.93 -5.98 12.22
N ALA A 26 -31.56 -7.15 12.21
CA ALA A 26 -32.40 -7.63 13.31
C ALA A 26 -31.67 -8.55 14.32
N SER A 27 -30.43 -8.99 14.01
CA SER A 27 -29.64 -9.87 14.88
C SER A 27 -28.34 -9.22 15.33
N ALA A 28 -27.90 -9.56 16.53
CA ALA A 28 -26.62 -9.10 17.08
C ALA A 28 -25.42 -9.52 16.21
N GLU A 29 -25.49 -10.71 15.61
CA GLU A 29 -24.47 -11.25 14.71
C GLU A 29 -24.36 -10.43 13.41
N ALA A 30 -25.49 -10.08 12.80
CA ALA A 30 -25.51 -9.24 11.61
C ALA A 30 -24.97 -7.83 11.91
N ILE A 31 -25.41 -7.23 13.04
CA ILE A 31 -24.89 -5.94 13.51
C ILE A 31 -23.38 -6.00 13.73
N HIS A 32 -22.88 -7.06 14.38
CA HIS A 32 -21.46 -7.24 14.63
C HIS A 32 -20.65 -7.34 13.34
N THR A 33 -21.14 -8.12 12.37
CA THR A 33 -20.47 -8.30 11.07
C THR A 33 -20.41 -6.99 10.28
N VAL A 34 -21.50 -6.22 10.24
CA VAL A 34 -21.54 -4.92 9.57
C VAL A 34 -20.64 -3.90 10.28
N ASN A 35 -20.62 -3.86 11.61
CA ASN A 35 -19.72 -2.98 12.37
C ASN A 35 -18.25 -3.32 12.10
N ARG A 36 -17.89 -4.61 11.97
CA ARG A 36 -16.54 -5.03 11.59
C ARG A 36 -16.19 -4.54 10.19
N ALA A 37 -17.10 -4.64 9.23
CA ALA A 37 -16.90 -4.11 7.88
C ALA A 37 -16.73 -2.58 7.89
N LEU A 38 -17.59 -1.83 8.59
CA LEU A 38 -17.45 -0.37 8.74
C LEU A 38 -16.07 -0.01 9.29
N LEU A 39 -15.65 -0.65 10.40
CA LEU A 39 -14.35 -0.39 11.01
C LEU A 39 -13.17 -0.76 10.11
N ALA A 40 -13.27 -1.86 9.35
CA ALA A 40 -12.23 -2.24 8.39
C ALA A 40 -12.10 -1.20 7.26
N GLY A 41 -13.24 -0.68 6.77
CA GLY A 41 -13.28 0.42 5.80
C GLY A 41 -12.66 1.72 6.34
N GLU A 42 -12.98 2.08 7.57
CA GLU A 42 -12.40 3.25 8.25
C GLU A 42 -10.88 3.12 8.40
N ARG A 43 -10.39 1.94 8.81
CA ARG A 43 -8.95 1.67 8.98
C ARG A 43 -8.18 1.82 7.68
N VAL A 44 -8.64 1.19 6.61
CA VAL A 44 -7.94 1.23 5.32
C VAL A 44 -7.99 2.63 4.71
N SER A 45 -9.11 3.33 4.85
CA SER A 45 -9.27 4.71 4.36
C SER A 45 -8.37 5.68 5.11
N ALA A 46 -8.30 5.56 6.45
CA ALA A 46 -7.39 6.36 7.27
C ALA A 46 -5.91 6.09 6.91
N ALA A 47 -5.53 4.83 6.68
CA ALA A 47 -4.17 4.49 6.23
C ALA A 47 -3.85 5.11 4.86
N PHE A 48 -4.81 5.08 3.93
CA PHE A 48 -4.63 5.67 2.60
C PHE A 48 -4.60 7.20 2.63
N TYR A 49 -5.30 7.83 3.56
CA TYR A 49 -5.18 9.26 3.82
C TYR A 49 -3.77 9.65 4.26
N ASP A 50 -3.20 8.93 5.24
CA ASP A 50 -1.83 9.16 5.68
C ASP A 50 -0.83 9.00 4.54
N LEU A 51 -1.03 7.97 3.71
CA LEU A 51 -0.21 7.76 2.52
C LEU A 51 -0.38 8.92 1.50
N SER A 52 -1.58 9.45 1.34
CA SER A 52 -1.88 10.57 0.45
C SER A 52 -1.27 11.89 0.95
N LEU A 53 -1.26 12.12 2.26
CA LEU A 53 -0.51 13.22 2.87
C LEU A 53 0.99 13.10 2.58
N LEU A 54 1.55 11.91 2.77
CA LEU A 54 2.95 11.64 2.46
C LEU A 54 3.27 11.89 0.98
N LYS A 55 2.39 11.47 0.07
CA LYS A 55 2.52 11.76 -1.37
C LYS A 55 2.56 13.27 -1.63
N LEU A 56 1.66 14.05 -1.04
CA LEU A 56 1.66 15.51 -1.23
C LEU A 56 2.95 16.15 -0.72
N LEU A 57 3.47 15.69 0.43
CA LEU A 57 4.75 16.14 0.96
C LEU A 57 5.91 15.79 0.02
N GLN A 58 5.93 14.56 -0.51
CA GLN A 58 6.94 14.12 -1.48
C GLN A 58 6.87 14.92 -2.77
N GLN A 59 5.68 15.13 -3.33
CA GLN A 59 5.49 15.94 -4.53
C GLN A 59 6.02 17.36 -4.33
N ARG A 60 5.74 18.01 -3.20
CA ARG A 60 6.27 19.35 -2.89
C ARG A 60 7.79 19.38 -2.82
N LYS A 61 8.43 18.32 -2.30
CA LYS A 61 9.88 18.20 -2.21
C LYS A 61 10.55 17.97 -3.57
N ILE A 62 9.90 17.23 -4.47
CA ILE A 62 10.52 16.72 -5.69
C ILE A 62 10.15 17.52 -6.95
N MET A 63 8.99 18.21 -6.96
CA MET A 63 8.55 19.04 -8.09
C MET A 63 9.61 20.07 -8.55
N PRO A 64 10.37 20.74 -7.67
CA PRO A 64 11.43 21.67 -8.11
C PRO A 64 12.61 20.98 -8.81
N LEU A 65 12.75 19.67 -8.64
CA LEU A 65 13.88 18.88 -9.14
C LEU A 65 13.54 18.13 -10.43
N THR A 66 12.32 18.27 -10.96
CA THR A 66 11.85 17.51 -12.13
C THR A 66 11.89 18.38 -13.37
N SER A 67 12.81 18.09 -14.28
CA SER A 67 12.84 18.60 -15.65
C SER A 67 12.52 17.49 -16.67
N PRO A 68 12.28 17.80 -17.96
CA PRO A 68 12.14 16.79 -19.01
C PRO A 68 13.33 15.82 -19.08
N GLU A 69 14.55 16.32 -18.90
CA GLU A 69 15.78 15.52 -18.91
C GLU A 69 15.82 14.57 -17.71
N THR A 70 15.51 15.08 -16.52
CA THR A 70 15.39 14.27 -15.30
C THR A 70 14.32 13.18 -15.47
N ALA A 71 13.16 13.50 -16.03
CA ALA A 71 12.09 12.55 -16.26
C ALA A 71 12.50 11.45 -17.26
N SER A 72 13.19 11.84 -18.35
CA SER A 72 13.72 10.90 -19.34
C SER A 72 14.77 9.96 -18.73
N GLU A 73 15.65 10.48 -17.88
CA GLU A 73 16.67 9.66 -17.23
C GLU A 73 16.10 8.70 -16.18
N ILE A 74 15.09 9.14 -15.41
CA ILE A 74 14.32 8.25 -14.52
C ILE A 74 13.67 7.11 -15.32
N ALA A 75 13.05 7.43 -16.46
CA ALA A 75 12.42 6.43 -17.32
C ALA A 75 13.44 5.42 -17.87
N ARG A 76 14.63 5.88 -18.27
CA ARG A 76 15.74 5.03 -18.72
C ARG A 76 16.19 4.07 -17.62
N PHE A 77 16.42 4.55 -16.40
CA PHE A 77 16.78 3.69 -15.28
C PHE A 77 15.70 2.63 -15.00
N ILE A 78 14.42 3.02 -15.00
CA ILE A 78 13.32 2.08 -14.77
C ILE A 78 13.24 1.03 -15.90
N ALA A 79 13.51 1.41 -17.14
CA ALA A 79 13.57 0.48 -18.27
C ALA A 79 14.70 -0.55 -18.12
N GLU A 80 15.86 -0.14 -17.59
CA GLU A 80 16.98 -1.05 -17.28
C GLU A 80 16.72 -1.91 -16.02
N LEU A 81 15.98 -1.38 -15.05
CA LEU A 81 15.59 -2.09 -13.83
C LEU A 81 14.55 -3.19 -14.10
N THR A 82 13.59 -2.94 -14.98
CA THR A 82 12.47 -3.86 -15.25
C THR A 82 12.92 -5.29 -15.60
N PRO A 83 13.87 -5.55 -16.53
CA PRO A 83 14.33 -6.90 -16.84
C PRO A 83 15.20 -7.55 -15.74
N VAL A 84 15.62 -6.78 -14.73
CA VAL A 84 16.38 -7.31 -13.58
C VAL A 84 15.44 -7.92 -12.55
N ILE A 85 14.23 -7.38 -12.41
CA ILE A 85 13.20 -7.84 -11.49
C ILE A 85 12.57 -9.13 -12.04
N PRO A 86 12.64 -10.25 -11.31
CA PRO A 86 11.99 -11.49 -11.75
C PRO A 86 10.46 -11.37 -11.66
N ASP A 87 9.75 -12.14 -12.49
CA ASP A 87 8.29 -12.24 -12.46
C ASP A 87 7.77 -12.82 -11.14
N HIS A 88 8.59 -13.61 -10.44
CA HIS A 88 8.30 -14.09 -9.10
C HIS A 88 9.57 -14.22 -8.26
N LEU A 89 9.45 -13.81 -7.00
CA LEU A 89 10.46 -14.08 -5.97
C LEU A 89 10.02 -15.30 -5.18
N SER A 90 10.83 -16.36 -5.23
CA SER A 90 10.54 -17.65 -4.59
C SER A 90 11.04 -17.71 -3.14
N GLY A 91 11.72 -16.66 -2.68
CA GLY A 91 12.18 -16.54 -1.31
C GLY A 91 13.31 -15.54 -1.11
N GLU A 92 13.74 -15.43 0.13
CA GLU A 92 14.70 -14.44 0.61
C GLU A 92 16.09 -14.53 -0.05
N ALA A 93 16.52 -15.73 -0.44
CA ALA A 93 17.80 -15.90 -1.14
C ALA A 93 17.78 -15.23 -2.52
N GLU A 94 16.71 -15.43 -3.28
CA GLU A 94 16.52 -14.76 -4.58
C GLU A 94 16.38 -13.24 -4.40
N PHE A 95 15.71 -12.80 -3.34
CA PHE A 95 15.65 -11.39 -2.99
C PHE A 95 17.05 -10.80 -2.73
N CYS A 96 17.91 -11.49 -1.97
CA CYS A 96 19.28 -11.04 -1.73
C CYS A 96 20.08 -10.91 -3.04
N THR A 97 19.91 -11.85 -3.98
CA THR A 97 20.53 -11.77 -5.31
C THR A 97 19.98 -10.59 -6.11
N LEU A 98 18.67 -10.36 -6.08
CA LEU A 98 18.05 -9.21 -6.73
C LEU A 98 18.59 -7.90 -6.14
N GLN A 99 18.72 -7.81 -4.82
CA GLN A 99 19.30 -6.66 -4.11
C GLN A 99 20.70 -6.31 -4.63
N GLN A 100 21.56 -7.31 -4.76
CA GLN A 100 22.92 -7.12 -5.28
C GLN A 100 22.89 -6.64 -6.74
N ARG A 101 22.03 -7.22 -7.59
CA ARG A 101 21.90 -6.80 -9.01
C ARG A 101 21.40 -5.37 -9.14
N VAL A 102 20.42 -4.97 -8.33
CA VAL A 102 19.88 -3.60 -8.33
C VAL A 102 20.90 -2.59 -7.80
N ASN A 103 21.65 -2.95 -6.75
CA ASN A 103 22.74 -2.11 -6.25
C ASN A 103 23.82 -1.90 -7.33
N GLN A 104 24.25 -2.98 -7.99
CA GLN A 104 25.21 -2.91 -9.09
C GLN A 104 24.67 -2.04 -10.24
N LEU A 105 23.41 -2.21 -10.64
CA LEU A 105 22.80 -1.37 -11.66
C LEU A 105 22.83 0.11 -11.25
N SER A 106 22.44 0.43 -10.01
CA SER A 106 22.43 1.81 -9.51
C SER A 106 23.82 2.45 -9.44
N GLU A 107 24.85 1.68 -9.09
CA GLU A 107 26.24 2.16 -9.00
C GLU A 107 26.86 2.44 -10.36
N HIS A 108 26.53 1.62 -11.37
CA HIS A 108 27.10 1.73 -12.71
C HIS A 108 26.26 2.60 -13.66
N PHE A 109 25.03 2.96 -13.28
CA PHE A 109 24.20 3.82 -14.08
C PHE A 109 24.79 5.23 -14.18
N HIS A 110 24.96 5.70 -15.41
CA HIS A 110 25.51 7.03 -15.70
C HIS A 110 24.49 8.13 -15.43
N TRP A 111 24.36 8.56 -14.17
CA TRP A 111 23.51 9.68 -13.76
C TRP A 111 24.06 11.01 -14.27
N GLN A 112 23.21 11.84 -14.90
CA GLN A 112 23.59 13.19 -15.37
C GLN A 112 22.64 14.28 -14.86
N HIS A 113 21.34 13.98 -14.79
CA HIS A 113 20.25 14.91 -14.49
C HIS A 113 19.31 14.41 -13.39
N ALA A 114 19.36 13.12 -13.05
CA ALA A 114 18.54 12.46 -12.05
C ALA A 114 19.39 11.81 -10.96
N SER A 115 18.72 11.13 -10.03
CA SER A 115 19.35 10.34 -8.98
C SER A 115 18.45 9.20 -8.56
N LEU A 116 19.01 8.21 -7.84
CA LEU A 116 18.24 7.12 -7.27
C LEU A 116 17.07 7.62 -6.41
N VAL A 117 17.23 8.71 -5.66
CA VAL A 117 16.16 9.30 -4.85
C VAL A 117 14.95 9.73 -5.70
N LEU A 118 15.19 10.26 -6.90
CA LEU A 118 14.13 10.64 -7.82
C LEU A 118 13.43 9.42 -8.43
N VAL A 119 14.17 8.34 -8.68
CA VAL A 119 13.61 7.05 -9.08
C VAL A 119 12.73 6.47 -7.97
N GLN A 120 13.23 6.45 -6.73
CA GLN A 120 12.47 5.97 -5.57
C GLN A 120 11.15 6.73 -5.42
N ASN A 121 11.16 8.05 -5.63
CA ASN A 121 9.95 8.86 -5.64
C ASN A 121 9.01 8.52 -6.82
N ALA A 122 9.54 8.33 -8.02
CA ALA A 122 8.73 7.94 -9.18
C ALA A 122 8.05 6.57 -8.96
N LEU A 123 8.78 5.61 -8.38
CA LEU A 123 8.24 4.31 -8.00
C LEU A 123 7.20 4.45 -6.88
N PHE A 124 7.44 5.31 -5.89
CA PHE A 124 6.45 5.59 -4.85
C PHE A 124 5.12 6.08 -5.43
N VAL A 125 5.17 7.05 -6.35
CA VAL A 125 3.95 7.61 -6.97
C VAL A 125 3.18 6.53 -7.74
N ARG A 126 3.88 5.64 -8.46
CA ARG A 126 3.26 4.51 -9.16
C ARG A 126 2.62 3.53 -8.19
N THR A 127 3.31 3.14 -7.12
CA THR A 127 2.76 2.24 -6.09
C THR A 127 1.57 2.86 -5.37
N TRP A 128 1.59 4.17 -5.10
CA TRP A 128 0.42 4.90 -4.59
C TRP A 128 -0.79 4.81 -5.54
N GLN A 129 -0.58 4.95 -6.86
CA GLN A 129 -1.66 4.82 -7.85
C GLN A 129 -2.23 3.40 -7.88
N HIS A 130 -1.39 2.38 -7.78
CA HIS A 130 -1.86 1.00 -7.68
C HIS A 130 -2.68 0.76 -6.42
N TRP A 131 -2.25 1.28 -5.26
CA TRP A 131 -3.06 1.24 -4.05
C TRP A 131 -4.40 1.95 -4.22
N GLN A 132 -4.43 3.13 -4.86
CA GLN A 132 -5.68 3.83 -5.15
C GLN A 132 -6.64 2.96 -5.97
N GLN A 133 -6.16 2.34 -7.04
CA GLN A 133 -6.96 1.47 -7.91
C GLN A 133 -7.44 0.21 -7.19
N THR A 134 -6.58 -0.38 -6.36
CA THR A 134 -6.93 -1.54 -5.53
C THR A 134 -8.01 -1.19 -4.51
N LEU A 135 -7.95 -0.02 -3.87
CA LEU A 135 -8.98 0.43 -2.95
C LEU A 135 -10.30 0.78 -3.65
N GLU A 136 -10.23 1.40 -4.83
CA GLU A 136 -11.43 1.63 -5.65
C GLU A 136 -12.14 0.31 -5.95
N THR A 137 -11.37 -0.74 -6.28
CA THR A 137 -11.88 -2.09 -6.50
C THR A 137 -12.48 -2.66 -5.21
N LEU A 138 -11.75 -2.58 -4.09
CA LEU A 138 -12.21 -3.04 -2.76
C LEU A 138 -13.57 -2.46 -2.39
N PHE A 139 -13.81 -1.18 -2.69
CA PHE A 139 -15.03 -0.49 -2.32
C PHE A 139 -16.19 -0.64 -3.31
N SER A 140 -15.95 -1.16 -4.53
CA SER A 140 -16.94 -1.14 -5.61
C SER A 140 -17.39 -2.50 -6.13
N THR A 141 -16.54 -3.53 -6.15
CA THR A 141 -16.82 -4.73 -6.98
C THR A 141 -17.74 -5.74 -6.31
N GLY A 142 -17.79 -5.81 -4.98
CA GLY A 142 -18.44 -6.92 -4.24
C GLY A 142 -17.83 -8.32 -4.50
N ASP A 143 -17.03 -8.46 -5.56
CA ASP A 143 -16.24 -9.63 -5.92
C ASP A 143 -14.87 -9.56 -5.24
N HIS A 144 -14.72 -10.31 -4.16
CA HIS A 144 -13.51 -10.33 -3.37
C HIS A 144 -12.35 -11.09 -4.04
N ALA A 145 -12.63 -11.99 -4.98
CA ALA A 145 -11.56 -12.68 -5.71
C ALA A 145 -10.76 -11.67 -6.55
N ILE A 146 -11.45 -10.75 -7.22
CA ILE A 146 -10.81 -9.65 -7.96
C ILE A 146 -10.00 -8.75 -7.01
N VAL A 147 -10.53 -8.46 -5.82
CA VAL A 147 -9.83 -7.63 -4.82
C VAL A 147 -8.55 -8.31 -4.35
N PHE A 148 -8.59 -9.60 -4.01
CA PHE A 148 -7.39 -10.34 -3.59
C PHE A 148 -6.36 -10.43 -4.72
N GLN A 149 -6.79 -10.63 -5.97
CA GLN A 149 -5.88 -10.59 -7.12
C GLN A 149 -5.17 -9.24 -7.25
N ARG A 150 -5.89 -8.12 -7.06
CA ARG A 150 -5.30 -6.77 -7.06
C ARG A 150 -4.34 -6.55 -5.90
N LEU A 151 -4.66 -7.05 -4.72
CA LEU A 151 -3.80 -6.99 -3.54
C LEU A 151 -2.51 -7.79 -3.75
N GLU A 152 -2.62 -9.01 -4.27
CA GLU A 152 -1.48 -9.83 -4.63
C GLU A 152 -0.58 -9.12 -5.65
N GLN A 153 -1.18 -8.55 -6.70
CA GLN A 153 -0.45 -7.82 -7.72
C GLN A 153 0.34 -6.64 -7.13
N VAL A 154 -0.29 -5.78 -6.32
CA VAL A 154 0.41 -4.60 -5.75
C VAL A 154 1.49 -5.00 -4.74
N LEU A 155 1.27 -6.05 -3.94
CA LEU A 155 2.25 -6.56 -2.99
C LEU A 155 3.45 -7.17 -3.72
N HIS A 156 3.20 -8.01 -4.71
CA HIS A 156 4.22 -8.61 -5.55
C HIS A 156 5.07 -7.56 -6.27
N ASP A 157 4.40 -6.63 -6.96
CA ASP A 157 5.05 -5.53 -7.66
C ASP A 157 5.90 -4.65 -6.76
N SER A 158 5.47 -4.49 -5.50
CA SER A 158 6.23 -3.75 -4.50
C SER A 158 7.47 -4.53 -4.08
N SER A 159 7.34 -5.83 -3.75
CA SER A 159 8.47 -6.69 -3.36
C SER A 159 9.60 -6.73 -4.39
N GLY A 160 9.26 -6.72 -5.69
CA GLY A 160 10.28 -6.66 -6.75
C GLY A 160 10.99 -5.32 -6.85
N LYS A 161 10.38 -4.22 -6.38
CA LYS A 161 10.88 -2.85 -6.53
C LYS A 161 11.54 -2.30 -5.27
N ILE A 162 11.25 -2.82 -4.08
CA ILE A 162 11.92 -2.37 -2.83
C ILE A 162 13.45 -2.51 -2.80
N PRO A 163 14.13 -3.34 -3.61
CA PRO A 163 15.59 -3.34 -3.66
C PRO A 163 16.21 -1.99 -4.00
N VAL A 164 15.51 -1.13 -4.75
CA VAL A 164 15.98 0.22 -5.06
C VAL A 164 16.15 1.11 -3.81
N LEU A 165 15.68 0.66 -2.64
CA LEU A 165 15.77 1.37 -1.37
C LEU A 165 17.07 1.08 -0.60
N GLY A 166 17.94 0.18 -1.09
CA GLY A 166 19.12 -0.30 -0.36
C GLY A 166 18.79 -1.53 0.48
N GLU A 167 19.36 -1.68 1.67
CA GLU A 167 19.18 -2.86 2.55
C GLU A 167 17.71 -3.06 3.00
N ALA A 168 16.91 -3.73 2.17
CA ALA A 168 15.46 -3.85 2.31
C ALA A 168 14.96 -5.26 2.68
N ARG A 169 15.83 -6.10 3.23
CA ARG A 169 15.53 -7.51 3.58
C ARG A 169 14.38 -7.66 4.57
N GLU A 170 14.32 -6.84 5.62
CA GLU A 170 13.21 -6.91 6.59
C GLU A 170 11.88 -6.48 5.96
N LEU A 171 11.93 -5.49 5.08
CA LEU A 171 10.76 -5.04 4.33
C LEU A 171 10.27 -6.13 3.37
N TYR A 172 11.19 -6.85 2.72
CA TYR A 172 10.84 -8.01 1.89
C TYR A 172 10.08 -9.07 2.70
N ARG A 173 10.59 -9.45 3.88
CA ARG A 173 9.92 -10.42 4.76
C ARG A 173 8.51 -9.97 5.17
N ALA A 174 8.35 -8.69 5.49
CA ALA A 174 7.04 -8.14 5.83
C ALA A 174 6.06 -8.23 4.65
N LEU A 175 6.50 -7.89 3.43
CA LEU A 175 5.67 -7.98 2.23
C LEU A 175 5.38 -9.43 1.81
N GLU A 176 6.35 -10.34 1.94
CA GLU A 176 6.19 -11.77 1.69
C GLU A 176 5.17 -12.40 2.66
N GLY A 177 5.24 -12.05 3.95
CA GLY A 177 4.25 -12.47 4.94
C GLY A 177 2.83 -11.98 4.59
N LEU A 178 2.71 -10.74 4.11
CA LEU A 178 1.43 -10.20 3.63
C LEU A 178 0.92 -10.92 2.36
N LEU A 179 1.83 -11.24 1.44
CA LEU A 179 1.51 -11.96 0.20
C LEU A 179 0.99 -13.38 0.50
N ILE A 180 1.67 -14.12 1.38
CA ILE A 180 1.24 -15.44 1.84
C ILE A 180 -0.14 -15.37 2.47
N ARG A 181 -0.35 -14.40 3.38
CA ARG A 181 -1.65 -14.20 4.02
C ARG A 181 -2.74 -13.82 3.01
N CYS A 182 -2.39 -13.02 1.99
CA CYS A 182 -3.30 -12.64 0.91
C CYS A 182 -3.79 -13.86 0.13
N ARG A 183 -2.88 -14.76 -0.27
CA ARG A 183 -3.21 -16.00 -0.97
C ARG A 183 -4.08 -16.93 -0.12
N GLN A 184 -3.71 -17.13 1.14
CA GLN A 184 -4.51 -17.93 2.09
C GLN A 184 -5.94 -17.39 2.22
N LYS A 185 -6.11 -16.07 2.38
CA LYS A 185 -7.45 -15.46 2.47
C LYS A 185 -8.21 -15.49 1.16
N ALA A 186 -7.54 -15.39 0.02
CA ALA A 186 -8.16 -15.57 -1.28
C ALA A 186 -8.74 -16.99 -1.41
N GLU A 187 -7.99 -18.02 -1.01
CA GLU A 187 -8.44 -19.42 -1.03
C GLU A 187 -9.62 -19.65 -0.08
N GLU A 188 -9.51 -19.20 1.17
CA GLU A 188 -10.58 -19.31 2.19
C GLU A 188 -11.91 -18.68 1.72
N HIS A 189 -11.84 -17.59 0.96
CA HIS A 189 -13.01 -16.83 0.51
C HIS A 189 -13.37 -17.05 -0.96
N SER A 190 -12.74 -18.02 -1.63
CA SER A 190 -13.01 -18.34 -3.04
C SER A 190 -14.35 -19.06 -3.28
N ALA A 191 -14.94 -19.65 -2.23
CA ALA A 191 -16.11 -20.54 -2.33
C ALA A 191 -17.37 -20.06 -1.58
N GLU A 192 -17.31 -19.00 -0.77
CA GLU A 192 -18.42 -18.58 0.09
C GLU A 192 -19.02 -17.21 -0.24
N GLN A 193 -20.36 -17.13 -0.12
CA GLN A 193 -21.19 -15.92 -0.05
C GLN A 193 -20.95 -15.07 1.22
N THR A 194 -19.82 -15.20 1.92
CA THR A 194 -19.48 -14.41 3.11
C THR A 194 -18.84 -13.07 2.72
N GLY A 195 -19.54 -12.28 1.91
CA GLY A 195 -19.01 -11.05 1.30
C GLY A 195 -18.38 -10.08 2.32
N LEU A 196 -19.04 -9.81 3.44
CA LEU A 196 -18.47 -8.90 4.45
C LEU A 196 -17.21 -9.45 5.15
N VAL A 197 -17.07 -10.77 5.28
CA VAL A 197 -15.88 -11.38 5.88
C VAL A 197 -14.69 -11.28 4.93
N GLY A 198 -14.91 -11.59 3.64
CA GLY A 198 -13.90 -11.42 2.59
C GLY A 198 -13.47 -9.96 2.44
N TYR A 199 -14.42 -9.03 2.47
CA TYR A 199 -14.14 -7.59 2.50
C TYR A 199 -13.26 -7.18 3.69
N VAL A 200 -13.60 -7.62 4.92
CA VAL A 200 -12.82 -7.30 6.12
C VAL A 200 -11.40 -7.85 6.00
N ALA A 201 -11.23 -9.08 5.53
CA ALA A 201 -9.92 -9.68 5.34
C ALA A 201 -9.07 -8.92 4.31
N ALA A 202 -9.66 -8.57 3.17
CA ALA A 202 -9.00 -7.79 2.12
C ALA A 202 -8.63 -6.38 2.61
N ALA A 203 -9.54 -5.69 3.31
CA ALA A 203 -9.29 -4.37 3.89
C ALA A 203 -8.18 -4.41 4.97
N ASP A 204 -8.11 -5.46 5.79
CA ASP A 204 -7.03 -5.64 6.76
C ASP A 204 -5.67 -5.83 6.07
N ILE A 205 -5.59 -6.64 5.01
CA ILE A 205 -4.35 -6.81 4.22
C ILE A 205 -3.95 -5.49 3.56
N ALA A 206 -4.91 -4.79 2.94
CA ALA A 206 -4.67 -3.49 2.33
C ALA A 206 -4.15 -2.46 3.34
N THR A 207 -4.76 -2.40 4.53
CA THR A 207 -4.33 -1.51 5.62
C THR A 207 -2.87 -1.76 5.99
N GLN A 208 -2.49 -3.03 6.21
CA GLN A 208 -1.13 -3.39 6.58
C GLN A 208 -0.13 -3.09 5.47
N GLY A 209 -0.48 -3.38 4.21
CA GLY A 209 0.35 -3.07 3.04
C GLY A 209 0.58 -1.56 2.88
N ILE A 210 -0.48 -0.75 3.01
CA ILE A 210 -0.41 0.71 2.92
C ILE A 210 0.45 1.30 4.05
N ILE A 211 0.27 0.85 5.30
CA ILE A 211 1.08 1.33 6.42
C ILE A 211 2.56 0.96 6.23
N THR A 212 2.83 -0.28 5.81
CA THR A 212 4.18 -0.76 5.52
C THR A 212 4.86 0.10 4.46
N PHE A 213 4.15 0.35 3.37
CA PHE A 213 4.63 1.19 2.29
C PHE A 213 4.81 2.66 2.72
N GLY A 214 3.84 3.22 3.45
CA GLY A 214 3.89 4.59 3.95
C GLY A 214 5.04 4.83 4.93
N ALA A 215 5.24 3.93 5.89
CA ALA A 215 6.35 3.99 6.84
C ALA A 215 7.71 3.90 6.13
N THR A 216 7.83 3.01 5.13
CA THR A 216 9.02 2.87 4.30
C THR A 216 9.32 4.17 3.53
N ALA A 217 8.33 4.70 2.84
CA ALA A 217 8.47 5.91 2.06
C ALA A 217 8.79 7.15 2.93
N GLU A 218 8.26 7.20 4.15
CA GLU A 218 8.59 8.23 5.13
C GLU A 218 10.05 8.12 5.57
N ALA A 219 10.53 6.91 5.89
CA ALA A 219 11.92 6.68 6.27
C ALA A 219 12.89 7.14 5.17
N VAL A 220 12.61 6.77 3.92
CA VAL A 220 13.38 7.20 2.74
C VAL A 220 13.37 8.72 2.59
N LEU A 221 12.19 9.35 2.67
CA LEU A 221 12.08 10.82 2.56
C LEU A 221 12.89 11.55 3.64
N ARG A 222 12.95 10.98 4.86
CA ARG A 222 13.65 11.54 6.01
C ARG A 222 15.12 11.12 6.11
N GLY A 223 15.63 10.28 5.20
CA GLY A 223 16.99 9.75 5.27
C GLY A 223 17.24 8.89 6.50
N ARG A 224 16.22 8.18 6.98
CA ARG A 224 16.29 7.26 8.14
C ARG A 224 16.43 5.82 7.67
N ALA A 225 16.88 4.95 8.57
CA ALA A 225 16.87 3.51 8.34
C ALA A 225 15.44 3.01 8.02
N LEU A 226 15.35 2.00 7.17
CA LEU A 226 14.08 1.35 6.86
C LEU A 226 13.48 0.74 8.12
N PRO A 227 12.13 0.74 8.25
CA PRO A 227 11.49 0.27 9.46
C PRO A 227 11.66 -1.23 9.63
N THR A 228 11.88 -1.66 10.87
CA THR A 228 11.92 -3.08 11.21
C THR A 228 10.52 -3.68 11.31
N GLU A 229 10.42 -5.01 11.27
CA GLU A 229 9.13 -5.71 11.43
C GLU A 229 8.42 -5.30 12.74
N ALA A 230 9.16 -5.19 13.84
CA ALA A 230 8.62 -4.75 15.12
C ALA A 230 8.09 -3.31 15.09
N GLN A 231 8.78 -2.40 14.38
CA GLN A 231 8.35 -1.01 14.21
C GLN A 231 7.08 -0.94 13.35
N LEU A 232 7.01 -1.74 12.28
CA LEU A 232 5.83 -1.85 11.43
C LEU A 232 4.63 -2.37 12.23
N ALA A 233 4.81 -3.45 13.01
CA ALA A 233 3.76 -4.01 13.85
C ALA A 233 3.26 -3.00 14.90
N ALA A 234 4.17 -2.28 15.55
CA ALA A 234 3.82 -1.22 16.51
C ALA A 234 3.01 -0.11 15.84
N ARG A 235 3.40 0.31 14.63
CA ARG A 235 2.71 1.35 13.87
C ARG A 235 1.32 0.92 13.41
N ILE A 236 1.16 -0.32 12.94
CA ILE A 236 -0.15 -0.91 12.60
C ILE A 236 -1.06 -0.94 13.83
N LYS A 237 -0.53 -1.36 14.99
CA LYS A 237 -1.28 -1.36 16.25
C LYS A 237 -1.71 0.05 16.66
N GLN A 238 -0.81 1.02 16.59
CA GLN A 238 -1.10 2.42 16.90
C GLN A 238 -2.17 2.99 15.95
N HIS A 239 -2.08 2.69 14.66
CA HIS A 239 -3.08 3.07 13.66
C HIS A 239 -4.46 2.55 14.04
N HIS A 240 -4.56 1.24 14.30
CA HIS A 240 -5.83 0.61 14.69
C HIS A 240 -6.43 1.22 15.96
N ALA A 241 -5.60 1.49 16.98
CA ALA A 241 -6.05 2.15 18.20
C ALA A 241 -6.58 3.56 17.90
N SER A 242 -5.84 4.37 17.14
CA SER A 242 -6.24 5.75 16.82
C SER A 242 -7.54 5.84 16.02
N VAL A 243 -7.77 4.90 15.09
CA VAL A 243 -9.03 4.82 14.33
C VAL A 243 -10.17 4.39 15.25
N THR A 244 -9.96 3.37 16.07
CA THR A 244 -10.99 2.84 16.99
C THR A 244 -11.41 3.89 18.02
N ASP A 245 -10.43 4.63 18.57
CA ASP A 245 -10.65 5.68 19.56
C ASP A 245 -11.07 7.01 18.93
N ARG A 246 -11.19 7.07 17.60
CA ARG A 246 -11.50 8.28 16.80
C ARG A 246 -10.55 9.45 17.07
N THR A 247 -9.31 9.16 17.43
CA THR A 247 -8.24 10.14 17.63
C THR A 247 -7.36 10.32 16.40
N HIS A 248 -7.56 9.50 15.34
CA HIS A 248 -6.83 9.62 14.10
C HIS A 248 -7.08 11.00 13.43
N PRO A 249 -6.05 11.69 12.89
CA PRO A 249 -6.19 13.04 12.33
C PRO A 249 -7.28 13.20 11.27
N TRP A 250 -7.50 12.16 10.45
CA TRP A 250 -8.60 12.09 9.50
C TRP A 250 -9.97 12.39 10.13
N PHE A 251 -10.28 11.80 11.30
CA PHE A 251 -11.57 11.97 11.97
C PHE A 251 -11.64 13.24 12.82
N ALA A 252 -10.49 13.85 13.16
CA ALA A 252 -10.44 15.07 13.97
C ALA A 252 -10.86 16.34 13.20
N THR A 253 -11.11 16.23 11.89
CA THR A 253 -11.49 17.34 11.01
C THR A 253 -12.97 17.34 10.60
N LEU A 254 -13.74 16.37 11.09
CA LEU A 254 -15.20 16.22 10.91
C LEU A 254 -15.95 16.69 12.16
#